data_AF-A0A3M9ZA35-F1
#
_entry.id   AF-A0A3M9ZA35-F1
#
_cell.length_a   1.000
_cell.length_b   1.000
_cell.length_c   1.000
_cell.angle_alpha   90.00
_cell.angle_beta   90.00
_cell.angle_gamma   90.00
#
_symmetry.space_group_name_H-M   'P 1'
#
loop_
_entity.id
_entity.type
_entity.pdbx_description
1 polymer ?
#
loop_
_entity_poly.entity_id
_entity_poly.type
_entity_poly.pdbx_seq_one_letter_code
_entity_poly.pdbx_strand_id
1 'polypeptide(L)'
;MSQSTTQTRVDWSPIRRRMQVQPDQPLPVYPGNLKVDLIRCAGLMLHPKAEPIFRLAQEIARSTTDCDPEIAYWFSRLVALIETDKEGAL
;
A
#
# COMPACT_ATOMS: atom_id res chain seq x y z
N MET A 1 11.31 -23.40 22.64
CA MET A 1 10.06 -23.54 21.87
C MET A 1 9.84 -22.23 21.14
N SER A 2 9.96 -22.26 19.82
CA SER A 2 10.01 -21.08 18.96
C SER A 2 8.65 -20.38 18.91
N GLN A 3 8.60 -19.12 19.33
CA GLN A 3 7.41 -18.29 19.12
C GLN A 3 7.38 -17.91 17.65
N SER A 4 6.44 -18.48 16.90
CA SER A 4 6.13 -18.04 15.55
C SER A 4 5.56 -16.61 15.64
N THR A 5 6.40 -15.61 15.40
CA THR A 5 5.93 -14.24 15.18
C THR A 5 4.97 -14.29 14.00
N THR A 6 3.69 -14.13 14.31
CA THR A 6 2.63 -14.09 13.30
C THR A 6 2.76 -12.74 12.62
N GLN A 7 3.63 -12.67 11.61
CA GLN A 7 3.77 -11.54 10.70
C GLN A 7 2.40 -11.36 10.04
N THR A 8 1.59 -10.47 10.60
CA THR A 8 0.20 -10.28 10.18
C THR A 8 0.25 -9.47 8.90
N ARG A 9 0.49 -10.15 7.77
CA ARG A 9 0.56 -9.56 6.44
C ARG A 9 -0.71 -8.74 6.22
N VAL A 10 -0.56 -7.45 5.95
CA VAL A 10 -1.69 -6.55 5.68
C VAL A 10 -2.59 -7.14 4.59
N ASP A 11 -3.87 -7.29 4.87
CA ASP A 11 -4.85 -7.76 3.89
C ASP A 11 -5.28 -6.61 2.96
N TRP A 12 -4.75 -6.62 1.74
CA TRP A 12 -5.07 -5.63 0.70
C TRP A 12 -6.33 -5.96 -0.12
N SER A 13 -7.00 -7.09 0.16
CA SER A 13 -8.20 -7.54 -0.56
C SER A 13 -9.33 -6.50 -0.58
N PRO A 14 -9.58 -5.71 0.48
CA PRO A 14 -10.59 -4.65 0.46
C PRO A 14 -10.29 -3.56 -0.58
N ILE A 15 -9.02 -3.16 -0.73
CA ILE A 15 -8.61 -2.13 -1.68
C ILE A 15 -8.73 -2.66 -3.11
N ARG A 16 -8.25 -3.88 -3.36
CA ARG A 16 -8.32 -4.52 -4.69
C ARG A 16 -9.76 -4.69 -5.17
N ARG A 17 -10.68 -5.08 -4.28
CA ARG A 17 -12.11 -5.26 -4.61
C ARG A 17 -12.81 -3.95 -4.99
N ARG A 18 -12.29 -2.81 -4.55
CA ARG A 18 -12.87 -1.49 -4.86
C ARG A 18 -12.32 -0.88 -6.13
N MET A 19 -11.22 -1.40 -6.69
CA MET A 19 -10.69 -0.92 -7.98
C MET A 19 -11.73 -1.13 -9.08
N GLN A 20 -12.07 -0.07 -9.80
CA GLN A 20 -13.07 -0.10 -10.87
C GLN A 20 -12.42 0.17 -12.21
N VAL A 21 -12.78 -0.62 -13.22
CA VAL A 21 -12.52 -0.29 -14.62
C VAL A 21 -13.69 0.59 -15.06
N GLN A 22 -13.41 1.84 -15.43
CA GLN A 22 -14.43 2.73 -15.99
C GLN A 22 -14.42 2.63 -17.52
N PRO A 23 -15.57 2.73 -18.20
CA PRO A 23 -15.63 2.64 -19.66
C PRO A 23 -14.76 3.66 -20.38
N ASP A 24 -14.61 4.85 -19.79
CA ASP A 24 -13.89 5.99 -20.35
C ASP A 24 -12.43 6.12 -19.84
N GLN A 25 -11.96 5.16 -19.05
CA GLN A 25 -10.60 5.16 -18.51
C GLN A 25 -9.84 3.92 -18.98
N PRO A 26 -8.63 4.07 -19.54
CA PRO A 26 -7.83 2.94 -19.99
C PRO A 26 -7.29 2.09 -18.83
N LEU A 27 -7.31 2.62 -17.60
CA LEU A 27 -6.70 2.03 -16.42
C LEU A 27 -7.72 1.98 -15.27
N PRO A 28 -7.66 0.95 -14.40
CA PRO A 28 -8.52 0.89 -13.24
C PRO A 28 -8.25 2.07 -12.31
N VAL A 29 -9.31 2.61 -11.71
CA VAL A 29 -9.27 3.75 -10.78
C VAL A 29 -9.90 3.33 -9.46
N TYR A 30 -9.36 3.85 -8.36
CA TYR A 30 -9.89 3.64 -7.03
C TYR A 30 -10.99 4.67 -6.72
N PRO A 31 -12.20 4.24 -6.35
CA PRO A 31 -13.27 5.15 -5.96
C PRO A 31 -13.00 5.74 -4.57
N GLY A 32 -12.60 7.01 -4.53
CA GLY A 32 -12.41 7.78 -3.30
C GLY A 32 -10.96 8.17 -3.05
N ASN A 33 -10.57 8.28 -1.77
CA ASN A 33 -9.23 8.71 -1.40
C ASN A 33 -8.31 7.50 -1.19
N LEU A 34 -7.64 7.05 -2.26
CA LEU A 34 -6.74 5.91 -2.24
C LEU A 34 -5.70 5.99 -1.13
N LYS A 35 -5.11 7.17 -0.91
CA LYS A 35 -4.10 7.40 0.13
C LYS A 35 -4.63 7.06 1.53
N VAL A 36 -5.76 7.65 1.89
CA VAL A 36 -6.35 7.48 3.22
C VAL A 36 -6.72 6.02 3.45
N ASP A 37 -7.29 5.36 2.44
CA ASP A 37 -7.72 3.96 2.57
C ASP A 37 -6.51 3.00 2.63
N LEU A 38 -5.44 3.24 1.86
CA LEU A 38 -4.19 2.46 1.96
C LEU A 38 -3.52 2.62 3.34
N ILE A 39 -3.38 3.85 3.83
CA ILE A 39 -2.79 4.15 5.13
C ILE A 39 -3.62 3.53 6.25
N ARG A 40 -4.95 3.62 6.17
CA ARG A 40 -5.86 2.99 7.13
C ARG A 40 -5.74 1.47 7.11
N CYS A 41 -5.72 0.86 5.93
CA CYS A 41 -5.61 -0.59 5.75
C CYS A 41 -4.31 -1.13 6.34
N ALA A 42 -3.22 -0.37 6.20
CA ALA A 42 -1.92 -0.71 6.79
C ALA A 42 -1.79 -0.42 8.29
N GLY A 43 -2.82 0.13 8.95
CA GLY A 43 -2.73 0.56 10.34
C GLY A 43 -1.76 1.73 10.58
N LEU A 44 -1.43 2.51 9.54
CA LEU A 44 -0.41 3.56 9.56
C LEU A 44 -0.99 4.97 9.78
N MET A 45 -2.26 5.11 10.18
CA MET A 45 -2.93 6.42 10.32
C MET A 45 -2.16 7.43 11.20
N LEU A 46 -1.45 6.95 12.22
CA LEU A 46 -0.66 7.77 13.14
C LEU A 46 0.86 7.62 12.90
N HIS A 47 1.27 6.87 11.88
CA HIS A 47 2.67 6.58 11.65
C HIS A 47 3.33 7.74 10.90
N PRO A 48 4.44 8.32 11.40
CA PRO A 48 5.06 9.50 10.80
C PRO A 48 5.57 9.26 9.38
N LYS A 49 5.86 8.00 9.03
CA LYS A 49 6.29 7.62 7.67
C LYS A 49 5.14 7.33 6.71
N ALA A 50 3.87 7.32 7.13
CA ALA A 50 2.75 6.93 6.28
C ALA A 50 2.65 7.77 4.99
N GLU A 51 2.71 9.09 5.13
CA GLU A 51 2.69 10.03 4.01
C GLU A 51 3.94 9.91 3.12
N PRO A 52 5.18 9.89 3.66
CA PRO A 52 6.38 9.59 2.87
C PRO A 52 6.31 8.30 2.06
N ILE A 53 5.78 7.21 2.65
CA ILE A 53 5.65 5.91 1.96
C ILE A 53 4.68 6.02 0.79
N PHE A 54 3.54 6.70 1.00
CA PHE A 54 2.57 6.92 -0.07
C PHE A 54 3.16 7.75 -1.21
N ARG A 55 3.84 8.86 -0.89
CA ARG A 55 4.50 9.69 -1.91
C ARG A 55 5.53 8.90 -2.71
N LEU A 56 6.35 8.09 -2.04
CA LEU A 56 7.32 7.23 -2.73
C LEU A 56 6.63 6.21 -3.65
N ALA A 57 5.53 5.61 -3.22
CA ALA A 57 4.75 4.71 -4.07
C ALA A 57 4.21 5.40 -5.33
N GLN A 58 3.75 6.65 -5.20
CA GLN A 58 3.33 7.47 -6.35
C GLN A 58 4.50 7.80 -7.27
N GLU A 59 5.65 8.19 -6.72
CA GLU A 59 6.85 8.52 -7.50
C GLU A 59 7.35 7.31 -8.31
N ILE A 60 7.29 6.11 -7.74
CA ILE A 60 7.64 4.88 -8.46
C ILE A 60 6.60 4.59 -9.55
N ALA A 61 5.30 4.68 -9.24
CA ALA A 61 4.23 4.46 -10.21
C ALA A 61 4.29 5.44 -11.40
N ARG A 62 4.72 6.69 -11.18
CA ARG A 62 4.91 7.70 -12.23
C ARG A 62 5.90 7.31 -13.32
N SER A 63 6.86 6.45 -12.99
CA SER A 63 7.88 5.98 -13.95
C SER A 63 7.37 4.84 -14.84
N THR A 64 6.13 4.37 -14.62
CA THR A 64 5.54 3.24 -15.34
C THR A 64 4.22 3.65 -15.99
N THR A 65 3.11 3.54 -15.26
CA THR A 65 1.74 3.71 -15.79
C THR A 65 0.95 4.76 -15.00
N ASP A 66 1.45 5.19 -13.85
CA ASP A 66 0.85 6.20 -12.95
C ASP A 66 -0.65 5.99 -12.68
N CYS A 67 -1.01 4.77 -12.24
CA CYS A 67 -2.40 4.41 -11.95
C CYS A 67 -2.58 3.91 -10.52
N ASP A 68 -3.82 4.01 -10.01
CA ASP A 68 -4.17 3.62 -8.65
C ASP A 68 -3.79 2.18 -8.27
N PRO A 69 -3.94 1.16 -9.16
CA PRO A 69 -3.44 -0.19 -8.90
C PRO A 69 -1.93 -0.26 -8.69
N GLU A 70 -1.17 0.48 -9.50
CA GLU A 70 0.29 0.50 -9.44
C GLU A 70 0.76 1.21 -8.16
N ILE A 71 0.13 2.33 -7.80
CA ILE A 71 0.36 3.03 -6.54
C ILE A 71 0.07 2.10 -5.35
N ALA A 72 -1.06 1.39 -5.36
CA ALA A 72 -1.41 0.44 -4.31
C ALA A 72 -0.40 -0.73 -4.22
N TYR A 73 0.08 -1.22 -5.37
CA TYR A 73 1.10 -2.24 -5.42
C TYR A 73 2.41 -1.77 -4.77
N TRP A 74 2.97 -0.63 -5.19
CA TRP A 74 4.22 -0.12 -4.63
C TRP A 74 4.09 0.23 -3.14
N PHE A 75 2.95 0.80 -2.73
CA PHE A 75 2.68 1.07 -1.32
C PHE A 75 2.75 -0.22 -0.48
N SER A 76 2.10 -1.30 -0.95
CA SER A 76 2.11 -2.59 -0.24
C SER A 76 3.53 -3.16 -0.07
N ARG A 77 4.40 -2.97 -1.07
CA ARG A 77 5.80 -3.41 -1.03
C ARG A 77 6.62 -2.61 -0.03
N LEU A 78 6.44 -1.29 -0.01
CA LEU A 78 7.16 -0.40 0.91
C LEU A 78 6.74 -0.63 2.37
N VAL A 79 5.45 -0.88 2.63
CA VAL A 79 4.96 -1.25 3.97
C VAL A 79 5.61 -2.54 4.45
N ALA A 80 5.63 -3.58 3.59
CA ALA A 80 6.27 -4.85 3.94
C ALA A 80 7.77 -4.69 4.27
N LEU A 81 8.49 -3.81 3.56
CA LEU A 81 9.90 -3.53 3.85
C LEU A 81 10.12 -2.92 5.24
N ILE A 82 9.23 -2.02 5.67
CA ILE A 82 9.31 -1.39 7.00
C ILE A 82 8.99 -2.38 8.11
N GLU A 83 8.11 -3.35 7.86
CA GLU A 83 7.83 -4.44 8.80
C GLU A 83 9.05 -5.34 8.96
N THR A 84 9.75 -5.67 7.87
CA THR A 84 10.97 -6.50 7.91
C THR A 84 12.17 -5.80 8.54
N ASP A 85 12.29 -4.48 8.41
CA ASP A 85 13.37 -3.68 9.04
C ASP A 85 13.32 -3.73 10.57
N LYS A 86 12.12 -3.83 11.16
CA LYS A 86 11.95 -3.97 12.62
C LYS A 86 12.45 -5.30 13.20
N GLU A 87 12.61 -6.33 12.38
CA GLU A 87 13.05 -7.67 12.82
C GLU A 87 14.57 -7.87 12.72
N GLY A 88 15.31 -6.97 12.05
CA GLY A 88 16.77 -7.04 11.89
C GLY A 88 17.60 -6.25 12.91
N ALA A 89 16.95 -5.62 13.90
CA ALA A 89 17.58 -4.71 14.86
C ALA A 89 17.59 -5.25 16.32
N LEU A 90 17.62 -6.57 16.50
CA LEU A 90 17.75 -7.24 17.80
C LEU A 90 19.04 -8.07 17.88
#